data_AF-A0A9Q9M1K6-F1
#
_entry.id   AF-A0A9Q9M1K6-F1
#
_cell.length_a   1.000
_cell.length_b   1.000
_cell.length_c   1.000
_cell.angle_alpha   90.00
_cell.angle_beta   90.00
_cell.angle_gamma   90.00
#
_symmetry.space_group_name_H-M   'P 1'
#
loop_
_entity.id
_entity.type
_entity.pdbx_description
1 polymer ?
#
loop_
_entity_poly.entity_id
_entity_poly.type
_entity_poly.pdbx_seq_one_letter_code
_entity_poly.pdbx_strand_id
1 'polypeptide(L)'
;MADTAEALVERVREANKGLLAEPKIPAGLGIDPMLMALAMELALKAWITLDQGSKIIREHNLSKLFNMLKPEQQEKIENDLRISCPWYNSSPLDPLGMDAASILDHHADAFVKWRYMHEMTHGSFSTSDMENVFESVLRLFRARYTSETLT
;
A
#
# COMPACT_ATOMS: atom_id res chain seq x y z
N MET A 1 -9.01 -8.70 9.27
CA MET A 1 -8.73 -7.69 8.21
C MET A 1 -7.33 -7.82 7.66
N ALA A 2 -6.29 -8.00 8.50
CA ALA A 2 -4.91 -8.23 8.03
C ALA A 2 -4.78 -9.49 7.15
N ASP A 3 -5.38 -10.61 7.55
CA ASP A 3 -5.37 -11.87 6.76
C ASP A 3 -6.04 -11.70 5.39
N THR A 4 -7.05 -10.83 5.30
CA THR A 4 -7.74 -10.51 4.05
C THR A 4 -6.84 -9.69 3.13
N ALA A 5 -6.11 -8.71 3.66
CA ALA A 5 -5.18 -7.90 2.88
C ALA A 5 -4.02 -8.74 2.31
N GLU A 6 -3.48 -9.67 3.11
CA GLU A 6 -2.44 -10.60 2.66
C GLU A 6 -2.94 -11.55 1.56
N ALA A 7 -4.13 -12.15 1.75
CA ALA A 7 -4.72 -13.03 0.75
C ALA A 7 -4.95 -12.32 -0.60
N LEU A 8 -5.26 -11.03 -0.58
CA LEU A 8 -5.39 -10.23 -1.80
C LEU A 8 -4.03 -10.02 -2.49
N VAL A 9 -2.96 -9.78 -1.73
CA VAL A 9 -1.62 -9.59 -2.30
C VAL A 9 -1.00 -10.88 -2.82
N GLU A 10 -1.19 -12.01 -2.13
CA GLU A 10 -0.76 -13.31 -2.66
C GLU A 10 -1.46 -13.62 -3.99
N ARG A 11 -2.74 -13.29 -4.10
CA ARG A 11 -3.48 -13.43 -5.37
C ARG A 11 -2.90 -12.56 -6.49
N VAL A 12 -2.47 -11.34 -6.17
CA VAL A 12 -1.78 -10.44 -7.12
C VAL A 12 -0.43 -11.03 -7.55
N ARG A 13 0.35 -11.57 -6.61
CA ARG A 13 1.64 -12.22 -6.91
C ARG A 13 1.46 -13.45 -7.79
N GLU A 14 0.43 -14.26 -7.53
CA GLU A 14 0.11 -15.44 -8.34
C GLU A 14 -0.32 -15.06 -9.76
N ALA A 15 -1.15 -14.02 -9.92
CA ALA A 15 -1.54 -13.50 -11.22
C ALA A 15 -0.32 -13.01 -12.03
N ASN A 16 0.64 -12.37 -11.38
CA ASN A 16 1.88 -11.91 -11.99
C ASN A 16 2.84 -13.04 -12.39
N LYS A 17 2.88 -14.17 -11.65
CA LYS A 17 3.74 -15.32 -11.99
C LYS A 17 3.32 -16.04 -13.28
N GLY A 18 2.03 -15.97 -13.66
CA GLY A 18 1.51 -16.59 -14.89
C GLY A 18 1.83 -15.83 -16.18
N LEU A 19 2.34 -14.61 -16.10
CA LEU A 19 2.54 -13.68 -17.23
C LEU A 19 3.83 -13.90 -18.03
N LEU A 20 4.71 -14.82 -17.62
CA LEU A 20 5.94 -15.14 -18.37
C LEU A 20 5.72 -16.04 -19.61
N ALA A 21 4.48 -16.42 -19.93
CA ALA A 21 4.23 -17.45 -20.94
C ALA A 21 3.69 -16.99 -22.31
N GLU A 22 2.87 -15.94 -22.47
CA GLU A 22 2.44 -15.47 -23.82
C GLU A 22 1.90 -14.02 -23.86
N PRO A 23 2.02 -13.30 -25.00
CA PRO A 23 1.55 -11.93 -25.15
C PRO A 23 0.05 -11.90 -25.48
N LYS A 24 -0.79 -12.09 -24.47
CA LYS A 24 -2.20 -11.66 -24.51
C LYS A 24 -2.33 -10.37 -23.72
N ILE A 25 -3.09 -9.42 -24.27
CA ILE A 25 -3.43 -8.14 -23.62
C ILE A 25 -3.77 -8.44 -22.15
N PRO A 26 -3.00 -7.93 -21.17
CA PRO A 26 -3.01 -8.49 -19.82
C PRO A 26 -4.36 -8.27 -19.15
N ALA A 27 -5.11 -9.35 -18.92
CA ALA A 27 -6.29 -9.29 -18.04
C ALA A 27 -5.89 -8.89 -16.59
N GLY A 28 -4.60 -9.01 -16.24
CA GLY A 28 -4.01 -8.56 -14.98
C GLY A 28 -3.63 -7.07 -14.92
N LEU A 29 -3.67 -6.33 -16.04
CA LEU A 29 -3.25 -4.92 -16.06
C LEU A 29 -4.08 -4.00 -15.17
N GLY A 30 -5.29 -4.40 -14.78
CA GLY A 30 -6.16 -3.59 -13.91
C GLY A 30 -6.75 -4.27 -12.69
N ILE A 31 -6.75 -5.61 -12.63
CA ILE A 31 -7.19 -6.33 -11.43
C ILE A 31 -6.09 -6.27 -10.36
N ASP A 32 -4.84 -6.45 -10.76
CA ASP A 32 -3.72 -6.58 -9.83
C ASP A 32 -3.39 -5.26 -9.09
N PRO A 33 -3.33 -4.11 -9.77
CA PRO A 33 -3.20 -2.81 -9.11
C PRO A 33 -4.38 -2.44 -8.21
N MET A 34 -5.60 -2.83 -8.59
CA MET A 34 -6.81 -2.53 -7.83
C MET A 34 -6.85 -3.33 -6.53
N LEU A 35 -6.51 -4.62 -6.58
CA LEU A 35 -6.42 -5.47 -5.40
C LEU A 35 -5.30 -5.02 -4.46
N MET A 36 -4.16 -4.56 -5.01
CA MET A 36 -3.07 -3.99 -4.22
C MET A 36 -3.48 -2.69 -3.51
N ALA A 37 -4.10 -1.75 -4.23
CA ALA A 37 -4.60 -0.51 -3.63
C ALA A 37 -5.67 -0.78 -2.55
N LEU A 38 -6.57 -1.73 -2.79
CA LEU A 38 -7.58 -2.15 -1.81
C LEU A 38 -6.94 -2.81 -0.58
N ALA A 39 -5.94 -3.67 -0.77
CA ALA A 39 -5.21 -4.31 0.32
C ALA A 39 -4.51 -3.26 1.20
N MET A 40 -3.84 -2.28 0.58
CA MET A 40 -3.23 -1.15 1.29
C MET A 40 -4.26 -0.35 2.08
N GLU A 41 -5.40 0.01 1.47
CA GLU A 41 -6.48 0.73 2.14
C GLU A 41 -6.98 -0.02 3.38
N LEU A 42 -7.20 -1.33 3.27
CA LEU A 42 -7.63 -2.18 4.37
C LEU A 42 -6.58 -2.27 5.47
N ALA A 43 -5.30 -2.38 5.13
CA ALA A 43 -4.20 -2.45 6.09
C ALA A 43 -4.08 -1.15 6.90
N LEU A 44 -4.09 0.01 6.23
CA LEU A 44 -4.04 1.32 6.88
C LEU A 44 -5.26 1.52 7.80
N LYS A 45 -6.47 1.22 7.32
CA LYS A 45 -7.69 1.32 8.14
C LYS A 45 -7.67 0.39 9.34
N ALA A 46 -7.21 -0.85 9.18
CA ALA A 46 -7.08 -1.78 10.29
C ALA A 46 -6.13 -1.24 11.36
N TRP A 47 -4.98 -0.69 10.95
CA TRP A 47 -4.02 -0.11 11.87
C TRP A 47 -4.58 1.12 12.59
N ILE A 48 -5.19 2.08 11.88
CA ILE A 48 -5.83 3.25 12.49
C ILE A 48 -6.89 2.81 13.50
N THR A 49 -7.72 1.83 13.14
CA THR A 49 -8.80 1.33 14.01
C THR A 49 -8.27 0.65 15.26
N LEU A 50 -7.16 -0.10 15.16
CA LEU A 50 -6.50 -0.72 16.30
C LEU A 50 -6.01 0.35 17.29
N ASP A 51 -5.40 1.41 16.77
CA ASP A 51 -4.69 2.40 17.59
C ASP A 51 -5.57 3.56 18.11
N GLN A 52 -6.63 3.91 17.37
CA GLN A 52 -7.49 5.08 17.64
C GLN A 52 -8.94 4.68 17.96
N GLY A 53 -9.25 3.37 17.96
CA GLY A 53 -10.56 2.81 18.27
C GLY A 53 -11.52 2.76 17.08
N SER A 54 -12.77 2.36 17.36
CA SER A 54 -13.78 1.97 16.38
C SER A 54 -14.46 3.13 15.62
N LYS A 55 -13.77 4.24 15.37
CA LYS A 55 -14.32 5.33 14.56
C LYS A 55 -14.45 4.87 13.11
N ILE A 56 -15.59 5.12 12.49
CA ILE A 56 -15.82 4.78 11.08
C ILE A 56 -14.94 5.68 10.21
N ILE A 57 -13.93 5.08 9.57
CA ILE A 57 -13.03 5.77 8.64
C ILE A 57 -13.66 5.75 7.25
N ARG A 58 -14.18 6.91 6.81
CA ARG A 58 -14.79 7.10 5.47
C ARG A 58 -13.83 7.64 4.41
N GLU A 59 -12.55 7.77 4.75
CA GLU A 59 -11.52 8.19 3.80
C GLU A 59 -11.05 6.99 2.97
N HIS A 60 -10.77 7.22 1.70
CA HIS A 60 -10.31 6.21 0.74
C HIS A 60 -8.98 6.59 0.09
N ASN A 61 -8.58 7.86 0.22
CA ASN A 61 -7.33 8.35 -0.29
C ASN A 61 -6.16 7.80 0.54
N LEU A 62 -5.26 7.05 -0.11
CA LEU A 62 -4.19 6.32 0.58
C LEU A 62 -3.21 7.25 1.32
N SER A 63 -2.84 8.37 0.70
CA SER A 63 -1.98 9.39 1.32
C SER A 63 -2.64 9.99 2.58
N LYS A 64 -3.92 10.33 2.51
CA LYS A 64 -4.66 10.81 3.69
C LYS A 64 -4.78 9.74 4.78
N LEU A 65 -5.03 8.48 4.42
CA LEU A 65 -5.07 7.38 5.38
C LEU A 65 -3.72 7.18 6.08
N PHE A 66 -2.62 7.29 5.34
CA PHE A 66 -1.28 7.25 5.93
C PHE A 66 -1.04 8.42 6.89
N ASN A 67 -1.44 9.64 6.50
CA ASN A 67 -1.36 10.82 7.35
C ASN A 67 -2.24 10.75 8.61
N MET A 68 -3.25 9.88 8.63
CA MET A 68 -4.06 9.62 9.83
C MET A 68 -3.36 8.71 10.84
N LEU A 69 -2.28 8.00 10.48
CA LEU A 69 -1.46 7.25 11.44
C LEU A 69 -0.75 8.20 12.41
N LYS A 70 -0.33 7.70 13.57
CA LYS A 70 0.47 8.51 14.50
C LYS A 70 1.82 8.86 13.84
N PRO A 71 2.41 10.03 14.12
CA PRO A 71 3.71 10.42 13.55
C PRO A 71 4.80 9.36 13.75
N GLU A 72 4.85 8.74 14.94
CA GLU A 72 5.79 7.66 15.26
C GLU A 72 5.64 6.42 14.36
N GLN A 73 4.44 6.14 13.86
CA GLN A 73 4.15 5.00 12.98
C GLN A 73 4.57 5.32 11.55
N GLN A 74 4.29 6.53 11.10
CA GLN A 74 4.75 7.03 9.80
C GLN A 74 6.27 6.95 9.73
N GLU A 75 6.98 7.45 10.75
CA GLU A 75 8.44 7.40 10.83
C GLU A 75 8.98 5.96 10.84
N LYS A 76 8.30 5.02 11.51
CA LYS A 76 8.68 3.60 11.49
C LYS A 76 8.53 2.98 10.10
N ILE A 77 7.45 3.31 9.39
CA ILE A 77 7.20 2.81 8.03
C ILE A 77 8.26 3.36 7.07
N GLU A 78 8.55 4.66 7.14
CA GLU A 78 9.61 5.31 6.35
C GLU A 78 10.99 4.68 6.63
N ASN A 79 11.31 4.42 7.90
CA ASN A 79 12.56 3.78 8.28
C ASN A 79 12.66 2.33 7.77
N ASP A 80 11.59 1.53 7.89
CA ASP A 80 11.57 0.15 7.39
C ASP A 80 11.71 0.10 5.86
N LEU A 81 11.08 1.05 5.16
CA LEU A 81 11.22 1.22 3.71
C LEU A 81 12.65 1.56 3.32
N ARG A 82 13.29 2.51 4.00
CA ARG A 82 14.69 2.87 3.76
C ARG A 82 15.65 1.70 3.96
N ILE A 83 15.39 0.86 4.96
CA ILE A 83 16.19 -0.34 5.23
C ILE A 83 15.95 -1.41 4.16
N SER A 84 14.69 -1.64 3.79
CA SER A 84 14.29 -2.70 2.86
C SER A 84 14.60 -2.35 1.40
N CYS A 85 14.62 -1.06 1.07
CA CYS A 85 14.84 -0.54 -0.27
C CYS A 85 15.90 0.57 -0.21
N PRO A 86 17.20 0.22 -0.31
CA PRO A 86 18.30 1.20 -0.23
C PRO A 86 18.27 2.25 -1.34
N TRP A 87 17.54 1.98 -2.43
CA TRP A 87 17.29 2.87 -3.56
C TRP A 87 16.19 3.91 -3.28
N TYR A 88 15.37 3.69 -2.24
CA TYR A 88 14.39 4.64 -1.72
C TYR A 88 15.09 5.60 -0.77
N ASN A 89 15.45 6.78 -1.29
CA ASN A 89 16.12 7.82 -0.51
C ASN A 89 15.11 8.92 -0.20
N SER A 90 14.57 8.93 1.01
CA SER A 90 14.02 10.13 1.63
C SER A 90 15.14 10.81 2.41
N SER A 91 15.98 11.58 1.70
CA SER A 91 16.88 12.49 2.40
C SER A 91 16.06 13.68 2.90
N PRO A 92 16.21 14.14 4.15
CA PRO A 92 15.56 15.36 4.64
C PRO A 92 15.92 16.62 3.81
N LEU A 93 16.98 16.51 3.00
CA LEU A 93 17.51 17.56 2.12
C LEU A 93 17.16 17.35 0.65
N ASP A 94 16.44 16.28 0.30
CA ASP A 94 16.04 15.99 -1.09
C ASP A 94 14.51 16.03 -1.25
N PRO A 95 13.94 17.15 -1.72
CA PRO A 95 12.50 17.28 -1.97
C PRO A 95 12.02 16.48 -3.19
N LEU A 96 12.93 15.82 -3.93
CA LEU A 96 12.63 14.87 -5.01
C LEU A 96 12.77 13.41 -4.57
N GLY A 97 13.16 13.17 -3.31
CA GLY A 97 13.25 11.84 -2.74
C GLY A 97 11.89 11.16 -2.74
N MET A 98 11.83 9.94 -3.27
CA MET A 98 10.63 9.12 -3.20
C MET A 98 10.48 8.65 -1.74
N ASP A 99 9.50 9.19 -1.02
CA ASP A 99 9.10 8.76 0.33
C ASP A 99 7.77 7.96 0.27
N ALA A 100 7.41 7.27 1.36
CA ALA A 100 6.19 6.46 1.39
C ALA A 100 4.96 7.34 1.11
N ALA A 101 4.95 8.55 1.66
CA ALA A 101 3.90 9.52 1.43
C ALA A 101 3.74 9.87 -0.06
N SER A 102 4.83 10.09 -0.80
CA SER A 102 4.83 10.45 -2.21
C SER A 102 4.38 9.29 -3.10
N ILE A 103 4.76 8.05 -2.78
CA ILE A 103 4.27 6.86 -3.49
C ILE A 103 2.76 6.72 -3.26
N LEU A 104 2.31 6.86 -2.01
CA LEU A 104 0.90 6.79 -1.67
C LEU A 104 0.11 7.98 -2.23
N ASP A 105 0.74 9.14 -2.42
CA ASP A 105 0.14 10.31 -3.07
C ASP A 105 0.00 10.10 -4.58
N HIS A 106 1.03 9.55 -5.22
CA HIS A 106 0.98 9.14 -6.63
C HIS A 106 -0.15 8.12 -6.88
N HIS A 107 -0.43 7.28 -5.88
CA HIS A 107 -1.49 6.27 -5.90
C HIS A 107 -2.72 6.63 -5.05
N ALA A 108 -2.90 7.90 -4.66
CA ALA A 108 -3.84 8.27 -3.60
C ALA A 108 -5.27 7.85 -3.92
N ASP A 109 -5.69 8.05 -5.17
CA ASP A 109 -7.01 7.69 -5.66
C ASP A 109 -6.97 6.45 -6.55
N ALA A 110 -5.94 5.60 -6.47
CA ALA A 110 -5.77 4.44 -7.34
C ALA A 110 -7.04 3.58 -7.37
N PHE A 111 -7.61 3.26 -6.19
CA PHE A 111 -8.85 2.49 -6.10
C PHE A 111 -10.03 3.15 -6.84
N VAL A 112 -10.20 4.47 -6.68
CA VAL A 112 -11.27 5.23 -7.35
C VAL A 112 -11.04 5.28 -8.87
N LYS A 113 -9.81 5.59 -9.27
CA LYS A 113 -9.33 5.61 -10.66
C LYS A 113 -9.59 4.28 -11.36
N TRP A 114 -9.34 3.16 -10.69
CA TRP A 114 -9.60 1.82 -11.21
C TRP A 114 -11.10 1.51 -11.35
N ARG A 115 -11.96 2.04 -10.46
CA ARG A 115 -13.42 1.90 -10.62
C ARG A 115 -13.92 2.53 -11.92
N TYR A 116 -13.25 3.59 -12.38
CA TYR A 116 -13.55 4.31 -13.60
C TYR A 116 -12.51 4.07 -14.69
N MET A 117 -11.85 2.90 -14.69
CA MET A 117 -10.81 2.54 -15.65
C MET A 117 -11.28 2.66 -17.12
N HIS A 118 -12.57 2.39 -17.37
CA HIS A 118 -13.20 2.55 -18.69
C HIS A 118 -13.31 4.01 -19.16
N GLU A 119 -13.13 4.98 -18.25
CA GLU A 119 -13.13 6.42 -18.50
C GLU A 119 -11.69 6.99 -18.57
N MET A 120 -10.67 6.17 -18.31
CA MET A 120 -9.27 6.62 -18.30
C MET A 120 -8.64 6.58 -19.69
N THR A 121 -8.14 7.72 -20.15
CA THR A 121 -7.33 7.84 -21.37
C THR A 121 -5.86 7.48 -21.14
N HIS A 122 -5.31 7.77 -19.96
CA HIS A 122 -3.94 7.43 -19.55
C HIS A 122 -3.86 7.23 -18.02
N GLY A 123 -3.19 6.17 -17.56
CA GLY A 123 -2.87 5.94 -16.15
C GLY A 123 -1.62 5.08 -16.01
N SER A 124 -0.66 5.51 -15.19
CA SER A 124 0.53 4.74 -14.83
C SER A 124 0.39 4.21 -13.40
N PHE A 125 0.59 2.91 -13.20
CA PHE A 125 0.66 2.30 -11.88
C PHE A 125 2.00 1.57 -11.74
N SER A 126 2.77 1.91 -10.70
CA SER A 126 4.02 1.22 -10.41
C SER A 126 3.78 0.15 -9.34
N THR A 127 3.60 -1.09 -9.78
CA THR A 127 3.29 -2.21 -8.89
C THR A 127 4.41 -2.47 -7.88
N SER A 128 5.67 -2.36 -8.30
CA SER A 128 6.83 -2.61 -7.42
C SER A 128 6.93 -1.61 -6.28
N ASP A 129 6.63 -0.33 -6.54
CA ASP A 129 6.72 0.73 -5.53
C ASP A 129 5.64 0.56 -4.46
N MET A 130 4.40 0.29 -4.89
CA MET A 130 3.28 0.00 -3.98
C MET A 130 3.49 -1.28 -3.16
N GLU A 131 4.06 -2.32 -3.75
CA GLU A 131 4.38 -3.58 -3.05
C GLU A 131 5.35 -3.35 -1.89
N ASN A 132 6.41 -2.57 -2.10
CA ASN A 132 7.40 -2.28 -1.06
C ASN A 132 6.77 -1.56 0.14
N VAL A 133 5.94 -0.53 -0.11
CA VAL A 133 5.22 0.18 0.96
C VAL A 133 4.27 -0.77 1.68
N PHE A 134 3.58 -1.62 0.93
CA PHE A 134 2.62 -2.57 1.50
C PHE A 134 3.29 -3.58 2.43
N GLU A 135 4.43 -4.13 2.04
CA GLU A 135 5.20 -5.06 2.86
C GLU A 135 5.67 -4.41 4.17
N SER A 136 6.16 -3.17 4.12
CA SER A 136 6.55 -2.43 5.32
C SER A 136 5.37 -2.18 6.26
N VAL A 137 4.20 -1.80 5.72
CA VAL A 137 2.98 -1.61 6.51
C VAL A 137 2.56 -2.91 7.20
N LEU A 138 2.50 -4.03 6.49
CA LEU A 138 2.11 -5.32 7.08
C LEU A 138 3.11 -5.82 8.14
N ARG A 139 4.41 -5.70 7.85
CA ARG A 139 5.48 -6.15 8.77
C ARG A 139 5.36 -5.45 10.11
N LEU A 140 5.21 -4.13 10.10
CA LEU A 140 5.13 -3.32 11.31
C LEU A 140 3.77 -3.47 12.01
N PHE A 141 2.68 -3.59 11.26
CA PHE A 141 1.37 -3.90 11.84
C PHE A 141 1.40 -5.21 12.63
N ARG A 142 1.99 -6.27 12.06
CA ARG A 142 2.12 -7.58 12.74
C ARG A 142 2.99 -7.49 13.98
N ALA A 143 4.13 -6.80 13.90
CA ALA A 143 5.00 -6.61 15.04
C ALA A 143 4.21 -5.99 16.21
N ARG A 144 3.36 -5.00 15.92
CA ARG A 144 2.50 -4.36 16.91
C ARG A 144 1.38 -5.26 17.43
N TYR A 145 0.66 -5.96 16.55
CA TYR A 145 -0.40 -6.90 16.93
C TYR A 145 0.13 -8.04 17.81
N THR A 146 1.29 -8.61 17.47
CA THR A 146 1.91 -9.69 18.23
C THR A 146 2.38 -9.23 19.62
N SER A 147 2.86 -7.99 19.72
CA SER A 147 3.23 -7.40 21.02
C SER A 147 2.03 -7.12 21.94
N GLU A 148 0.86 -6.77 21.40
CA GLU A 148 -0.37 -6.57 22.21
C GLU A 148 -0.97 -7.88 22.72
N THR A 149 -0.82 -8.99 21.99
CA THR A 149 -1.30 -10.31 22.44
C THR A 149 -0.45 -10.96 23.54
N LEU A 150 0.73 -10.42 23.83
CA LEU A 150 1.66 -10.93 24.86
C LEU A 150 1.61 -10.15 26.19
N THR A 151 0.72 -9.17 26.30
CA THR A 151 0.43 -8.38 27.51
C THR A 151 -0.99 -8.62 27.99
#